data_AF-A0AA36IBN1-F1
#
_entry.id   AF-A0AA36IBN1-F1
#
_cell.length_a   1.000
_cell.length_b   1.000
_cell.length_c   1.000
_cell.angle_alpha   90.00
_cell.angle_beta   90.00
_cell.angle_gamma   90.00
#
_symmetry.space_group_name_H-M   'P 1'
#
loop_
_entity.id
_entity.type
_entity.pdbx_description
1 polymer ?
#
loop_
_entity_poly.entity_id
_entity_poly.type
_entity_poly.pdbx_seq_one_letter_code
_entity_poly.pdbx_strand_id
1 'polypeptide(L)'
;MQIMRCLVALIWVAHGQPWEDWLKNFGHDSFRYPDWIRKQMQACSCELEGLEVVCRQGAFEVDWAEASELTWCTARHFLLSHMPSFDLQFLPGAVSVEGSSMLDDNIAFALMAWNASKLTPRPPLPVVFPYLLPYASYHEARTNWRPPFFAKYFALAASQTSSRGVVDALISDGVRLMNWTSFRWPGYSGKSANVYELGPFASGSTPPVVAPADFLLYGYGSCTAWAKFLASALRAVGVPAREVGSPCWNTGIFAGLATSNPNVSQCWQGGTSTQVGGQYLNNHNWVEYWDNELQSWHFLDVATSSSAEKTWFCGSYQQGCSCSSNAGKAMQDHEILAPTWGAAGSDPRVHGGTVLDVATSLRLSNGEAVSPLVWSPQLKSPLGLPLKNVGLRVVNRTDFYRCRQAQKILV
;
A
#
# COMPACT_ATOMS: atom_id res chain seq x y z
N MET A 1 -32.90 -25.84 8.89
CA MET A 1 -33.46 -25.44 7.58
C MET A 1 -32.51 -24.40 6.98
N GLN A 2 -31.41 -24.87 6.39
CA GLN A 2 -30.37 -24.03 5.77
C GLN A 2 -30.90 -23.57 4.42
N ILE A 3 -31.21 -22.28 4.29
CA ILE A 3 -31.50 -21.67 3.00
C ILE A 3 -30.17 -21.53 2.27
N MET A 4 -30.01 -22.36 1.25
CA MET A 4 -28.91 -22.35 0.29
C MET A 4 -28.95 -21.01 -0.48
N ARG A 5 -28.21 -20.01 0.00
CA ARG A 5 -27.94 -18.75 -0.72
C ARG A 5 -26.88 -19.00 -1.79
N CYS A 6 -27.22 -19.78 -2.83
CA CYS A 6 -26.47 -19.79 -4.08
C CYS A 6 -26.96 -18.62 -4.94
N LEU A 7 -26.46 -17.41 -4.67
CA LEU A 7 -26.57 -16.30 -5.60
C LEU A 7 -25.48 -16.47 -6.65
N VAL A 8 -25.83 -17.02 -7.80
CA VAL A 8 -25.09 -16.80 -9.04
C VAL A 8 -25.25 -15.32 -9.36
N ALA A 9 -24.34 -14.49 -8.85
CA ALA A 9 -24.13 -13.17 -9.41
C ALA A 9 -23.81 -13.39 -10.89
N LEU A 10 -24.68 -12.92 -11.79
CA LEU A 10 -24.38 -12.86 -13.21
C LEU A 10 -23.28 -11.80 -13.37
N ILE A 11 -22.04 -12.26 -13.24
CA ILE A 11 -20.83 -11.49 -13.45
C ILE A 11 -20.75 -11.23 -14.95
N TRP A 12 -21.29 -10.10 -15.38
CA TRP A 12 -21.07 -9.59 -16.73
C TRP A 12 -19.66 -8.99 -16.82
N VAL A 13 -18.64 -9.77 -16.48
CA VAL A 13 -17.28 -9.45 -16.90
C VAL A 13 -17.25 -9.65 -18.41
N ALA A 14 -16.87 -8.60 -19.14
CA ALA A 14 -16.59 -8.70 -20.56
C ALA A 14 -15.33 -9.57 -20.75
N HIS A 15 -15.50 -10.90 -20.70
CA HIS A 15 -14.48 -11.86 -21.08
C HIS A 15 -14.14 -11.57 -22.55
N GLY A 16 -12.92 -11.08 -22.80
CA GLY A 16 -12.38 -10.92 -24.15
C GLY A 16 -12.22 -9.50 -24.67
N GLN A 17 -12.55 -8.44 -23.92
CA GLN A 17 -12.15 -7.09 -24.33
C GLN A 17 -10.68 -6.83 -23.96
N PRO A 18 -9.81 -6.42 -24.90
CA PRO A 18 -8.45 -5.99 -24.61
C PRO A 18 -8.45 -4.83 -23.59
N TRP A 19 -7.52 -4.85 -22.64
CA TRP A 19 -7.45 -3.83 -21.60
C TRP A 19 -7.15 -2.44 -22.17
N GLU A 20 -6.51 -2.39 -23.34
CA GLU A 20 -6.20 -1.18 -24.09
C GLU A 20 -7.46 -0.40 -24.47
N ASP A 21 -8.55 -1.11 -24.80
CA ASP A 21 -9.82 -0.49 -25.18
C ASP A 21 -10.45 0.25 -23.99
N TRP A 22 -10.14 -0.15 -22.77
CA TRP A 22 -10.62 0.52 -21.55
C TRP A 22 -9.96 1.89 -21.33
N LEU A 23 -8.88 2.19 -22.06
CA LEU A 23 -8.19 3.48 -22.04
C LEU A 23 -8.55 4.36 -23.24
N LYS A 24 -9.55 3.95 -24.04
CA LYS A 24 -10.06 4.79 -25.12
C LYS A 24 -10.52 6.14 -24.57
N ASN A 25 -10.01 7.22 -25.15
CA ASN A 25 -10.23 8.61 -24.72
C ASN A 25 -9.67 8.95 -23.33
N PHE A 26 -8.81 8.11 -22.73
CA PHE A 26 -8.16 8.45 -21.47
C PHE A 26 -7.28 9.71 -21.63
N GLY A 27 -7.45 10.68 -20.72
CA GLY A 27 -6.82 12.00 -20.80
C GLY A 27 -7.65 13.05 -21.56
N HIS A 28 -8.83 12.70 -22.07
CA HIS A 28 -9.81 13.63 -22.63
C HIS A 28 -10.99 13.82 -21.66
N ASP A 29 -11.68 14.94 -21.78
CA ASP A 29 -12.91 15.31 -21.03
C ASP A 29 -14.11 14.38 -21.29
N SER A 30 -13.96 13.42 -22.21
CA SER A 30 -14.97 12.43 -22.60
C SER A 30 -14.64 11.01 -22.14
N PHE A 31 -13.65 10.82 -21.26
CA PHE A 31 -13.29 9.50 -20.75
C PHE A 31 -14.44 8.85 -19.97
N ARG A 32 -14.73 7.59 -20.29
CA ARG A 32 -15.81 6.79 -19.72
C ARG A 32 -15.28 5.45 -19.22
N TYR A 33 -15.79 4.98 -18.09
CA TYR A 33 -15.51 3.61 -17.65
C TYR A 33 -16.06 2.58 -18.66
N PRO A 34 -15.43 1.38 -18.76
CA PRO A 34 -15.99 0.25 -19.48
C PRO A 34 -17.44 -0.06 -19.07
N ASP A 35 -18.27 -0.49 -20.02
CA ASP A 35 -19.70 -0.74 -19.83
C ASP A 35 -20.01 -1.67 -18.65
N TRP A 36 -19.18 -2.69 -18.45
CA TRP A 36 -19.36 -3.64 -17.35
C TRP A 36 -19.14 -3.00 -15.97
N ILE A 37 -18.19 -2.05 -15.85
CA ILE A 37 -17.99 -1.27 -14.63
C ILE A 37 -19.19 -0.36 -14.39
N ARG A 38 -19.65 0.35 -15.43
CA ARG A 38 -20.81 1.25 -15.32
C ARG A 38 -22.07 0.50 -14.87
N LYS A 39 -22.30 -0.70 -15.39
CA LYS A 39 -23.42 -1.57 -14.96
C LYS A 39 -23.30 -1.99 -13.50
N GLN A 40 -22.12 -2.41 -13.05
CA GLN A 40 -21.92 -2.77 -11.64
C GLN A 40 -22.08 -1.56 -10.71
N MET A 41 -21.60 -0.39 -11.13
CA MET A 41 -21.73 0.87 -10.39
C MET A 41 -23.19 1.28 -10.25
N GLN A 42 -23.99 1.22 -11.32
CA GLN A 42 -25.43 1.52 -11.28
C GLN A 42 -26.23 0.53 -10.43
N ALA A 43 -25.77 -0.72 -10.35
CA ALA A 43 -26.44 -1.76 -9.56
C ALA A 43 -26.13 -1.68 -8.06
N CYS A 44 -25.11 -0.93 -7.65
CA CYS A 44 -24.63 -0.87 -6.27
C CYS A 44 -25.01 0.45 -5.60
N SER A 45 -25.67 0.37 -4.45
CA SER A 45 -25.90 1.50 -3.55
C SER A 45 -25.29 1.20 -2.18
N CYS A 46 -24.77 2.22 -1.51
CA CYS A 46 -24.28 2.10 -0.14
C CYS A 46 -24.76 3.28 0.67
N GLU A 47 -25.13 3.04 1.92
CA GLU A 47 -25.59 4.06 2.86
C GLU A 47 -25.01 3.79 4.26
N LEU A 48 -25.03 4.84 5.09
CA LEU A 48 -24.60 4.75 6.48
C LEU A 48 -25.83 4.48 7.35
N GLU A 49 -25.91 3.30 7.95
CA GLU A 49 -26.94 2.93 8.91
C GLU A 49 -26.35 3.01 10.32
N GLY A 50 -26.48 4.19 10.95
CA GLY A 50 -25.83 4.47 12.23
C GLY A 50 -24.32 4.69 12.07
N LEU A 51 -23.51 3.73 12.53
CA LEU A 51 -22.04 3.75 12.37
C LEU A 51 -21.53 2.70 11.36
N GLU A 52 -22.44 1.90 10.81
CA GLU A 52 -22.10 0.82 9.88
C GLU A 52 -22.45 1.23 8.45
N VAL A 53 -21.64 0.77 7.50
CA VAL A 53 -21.92 0.95 6.08
C VAL A 53 -22.66 -0.28 5.60
N VAL A 54 -23.83 -0.08 5.00
CA VAL A 54 -24.59 -1.14 4.38
C VAL A 54 -24.61 -0.91 2.88
N CYS A 55 -24.19 -1.92 2.11
CA CYS A 55 -24.22 -1.88 0.65
C CYS A 55 -25.18 -2.91 0.09
N ARG A 56 -25.89 -2.54 -0.98
CA ARG A 56 -26.89 -3.37 -1.64
C ARG A 56 -26.60 -3.42 -3.14
N GLN A 57 -26.72 -4.62 -3.72
CA GLN A 57 -26.72 -4.83 -5.16
C GLN A 57 -28.15 -5.20 -5.59
N GLY A 58 -28.87 -4.23 -6.15
CA GLY A 58 -30.32 -4.35 -6.35
C GLY A 58 -31.05 -4.55 -5.03
N ALA A 59 -31.74 -5.68 -4.87
CA ALA A 59 -32.50 -6.02 -3.66
C ALA A 59 -31.69 -6.79 -2.60
N PHE A 60 -30.43 -7.12 -2.88
CA PHE A 60 -29.62 -7.99 -2.01
C PHE A 60 -28.54 -7.18 -1.29
N GLU A 61 -28.44 -7.38 0.01
CA GLU A 61 -27.32 -6.88 0.79
C GLU A 61 -26.02 -7.60 0.40
N VAL A 62 -24.93 -6.84 0.31
CA VAL A 62 -23.61 -7.32 -0.08
C VAL A 62 -22.71 -7.24 1.13
N ASP A 63 -22.18 -8.39 1.57
CA ASP A 63 -21.11 -8.44 2.55
C ASP A 63 -19.77 -8.69 1.86
N TRP A 64 -18.80 -7.78 2.09
CA TRP A 64 -17.46 -7.94 1.54
C TRP A 64 -16.69 -9.09 2.22
N ALA A 65 -16.99 -9.40 3.50
CA ALA A 65 -16.29 -10.41 4.27
C ALA A 65 -16.58 -11.84 3.77
N GLU A 66 -17.80 -12.05 3.28
CA GLU A 66 -18.27 -13.32 2.70
C GLU A 66 -18.15 -13.36 1.17
N ALA A 67 -17.49 -12.36 0.56
CA ALA A 67 -17.39 -12.27 -0.88
C ALA A 67 -16.51 -13.39 -1.47
N SER A 68 -17.03 -14.04 -2.52
CA SER A 68 -16.26 -14.98 -3.34
C SER A 68 -15.56 -14.30 -4.53
N GLU A 69 -15.88 -13.03 -4.81
CA GLU A 69 -15.29 -12.27 -5.90
C GLU A 69 -15.10 -10.78 -5.54
N LEU A 70 -14.09 -10.16 -6.15
CA LEU A 70 -13.93 -8.72 -6.17
C LEU A 70 -14.86 -8.11 -7.23
N THR A 71 -15.94 -7.46 -6.78
CA THR A 71 -16.87 -6.70 -7.62
C THR A 71 -16.87 -5.24 -7.19
N TRP A 72 -17.53 -4.37 -7.95
CA TRP A 72 -17.72 -2.98 -7.56
C TRP A 72 -18.32 -2.85 -6.16
N CYS A 73 -19.37 -3.63 -5.88
CA CYS A 73 -20.11 -3.47 -4.64
C CYS A 73 -19.36 -4.01 -3.42
N THR A 74 -18.65 -5.15 -3.57
CA THR A 74 -17.81 -5.67 -2.48
C THR A 74 -16.59 -4.76 -2.23
N ALA A 75 -15.98 -4.21 -3.28
CA ALA A 75 -14.89 -3.24 -3.15
C ALA A 75 -15.35 -1.92 -2.49
N ARG A 76 -16.50 -1.39 -2.91
CA ARG A 76 -17.10 -0.18 -2.34
C ARG A 76 -17.47 -0.38 -0.87
N HIS A 77 -18.10 -1.50 -0.54
CA HIS A 77 -18.45 -1.84 0.84
C HIS A 77 -17.19 -1.92 1.72
N PHE A 78 -16.16 -2.63 1.28
CA PHE A 78 -14.90 -2.71 2.02
C PHE A 78 -14.28 -1.33 2.24
N LEU A 79 -14.12 -0.53 1.18
CA LEU A 79 -13.46 0.78 1.26
C LEU A 79 -14.23 1.75 2.18
N LEU A 80 -15.54 1.87 2.03
CA LEU A 80 -16.34 2.76 2.87
C LEU A 80 -16.31 2.34 4.35
N SER A 81 -16.22 1.04 4.63
CA SER A 81 -16.14 0.50 6.01
C SER A 81 -14.75 0.64 6.64
N HIS A 82 -13.70 0.83 5.85
CA HIS A 82 -12.31 0.79 6.32
C HIS A 82 -11.50 2.05 6.04
N MET A 83 -11.99 2.97 5.21
CA MET A 83 -11.28 4.20 4.91
C MET A 83 -11.29 5.17 6.10
N PRO A 84 -10.33 6.10 6.18
CA PRO A 84 -10.33 7.14 7.20
C PRO A 84 -11.62 7.94 7.18
N SER A 85 -12.16 8.29 8.36
CA SER A 85 -13.44 8.99 8.46
C SER A 85 -13.45 10.36 7.77
N PHE A 86 -12.29 11.01 7.63
CA PHE A 86 -12.15 12.25 6.86
C PHE A 86 -12.46 12.03 5.36
N ASP A 87 -12.05 10.88 4.81
CA ASP A 87 -12.25 10.56 3.40
C ASP A 87 -13.72 10.23 3.07
N LEU A 88 -14.58 9.97 4.08
CA LEU A 88 -16.05 9.86 3.89
C LEU A 88 -16.67 11.20 3.48
N GLN A 89 -16.02 12.31 3.80
CA GLN A 89 -16.53 13.66 3.58
C GLN A 89 -15.85 14.34 2.40
N PHE A 90 -14.57 14.04 2.17
CA PHE A 90 -13.78 14.72 1.13
C PHE A 90 -12.82 13.78 0.42
N LEU A 91 -13.01 13.68 -0.90
CA LEU A 91 -12.08 13.06 -1.83
C LEU A 91 -11.99 13.90 -3.10
N PRO A 92 -10.82 13.94 -3.78
CA PRO A 92 -10.68 14.50 -5.12
C PRO A 92 -11.71 13.96 -6.10
N GLY A 93 -11.98 14.72 -7.18
CA GLY A 93 -12.88 14.30 -8.25
C GLY A 93 -12.36 13.10 -9.06
N ALA A 94 -13.29 12.39 -9.72
CA ALA A 94 -12.95 11.34 -10.67
C ALA A 94 -12.43 11.91 -12.00
N VAL A 95 -11.68 11.10 -12.75
CA VAL A 95 -11.22 11.43 -14.13
C VAL A 95 -12.24 11.03 -15.19
N SER A 96 -13.23 10.22 -14.85
CA SER A 96 -14.30 9.78 -15.75
C SER A 96 -15.55 10.63 -15.59
N VAL A 97 -16.29 10.81 -16.68
CA VAL A 97 -17.56 11.59 -16.69
C VAL A 97 -18.66 10.96 -15.83
N GLU A 98 -18.62 9.65 -15.57
CA GLU A 98 -19.58 8.98 -14.70
C GLU A 98 -19.16 8.92 -13.22
N GLY A 99 -17.89 9.18 -12.92
CA GLY A 99 -17.35 9.09 -11.56
C GLY A 99 -17.66 10.35 -10.74
N SER A 100 -17.97 10.15 -9.46
CA SER A 100 -18.25 11.24 -8.51
C SER A 100 -16.99 11.70 -7.78
N SER A 101 -16.10 10.76 -7.46
CA SER A 101 -14.85 11.02 -6.72
C SER A 101 -13.77 10.01 -7.12
N MET A 102 -12.53 10.25 -6.70
CA MET A 102 -11.42 9.32 -6.90
C MET A 102 -11.65 7.94 -6.28
N LEU A 103 -12.65 7.78 -5.39
CA LEU A 103 -13.05 6.46 -4.91
C LEU A 103 -13.58 5.58 -6.05
N ASP A 104 -14.40 6.16 -6.93
CA ASP A 104 -14.99 5.46 -8.07
C ASP A 104 -13.89 5.03 -9.06
N ASP A 105 -12.92 5.92 -9.33
CA ASP A 105 -11.72 5.59 -10.11
C ASP A 105 -10.87 4.50 -9.44
N ASN A 106 -10.66 4.61 -8.14
CA ASN A 106 -9.88 3.64 -7.39
C ASN A 106 -10.48 2.23 -7.51
N ILE A 107 -11.81 2.12 -7.40
CA ILE A 107 -12.52 0.85 -7.59
C ILE A 107 -12.46 0.41 -9.06
N ALA A 108 -12.82 1.29 -10.00
CA ALA A 108 -12.87 0.98 -11.44
C ALA A 108 -11.54 0.40 -11.93
N PHE A 109 -10.45 1.12 -11.68
CA PHE A 109 -9.12 0.72 -12.16
C PHE A 109 -8.55 -0.47 -11.40
N ALA A 110 -8.90 -0.67 -10.12
CA ALA A 110 -8.56 -1.89 -9.40
C ALA A 110 -9.27 -3.12 -10.00
N LEU A 111 -10.55 -3.00 -10.35
CA LEU A 111 -11.30 -4.07 -11.02
C LEU A 111 -10.79 -4.34 -12.43
N MET A 112 -10.45 -3.30 -13.20
CA MET A 112 -9.80 -3.45 -14.51
C MET A 112 -8.51 -4.24 -14.39
N ALA A 113 -7.62 -3.84 -13.47
CA ALA A 113 -6.36 -4.54 -13.24
C ALA A 113 -6.58 -5.98 -12.77
N TRP A 114 -7.47 -6.19 -11.80
CA TRP A 114 -7.84 -7.50 -11.28
C TRP A 114 -8.38 -8.43 -12.37
N ASN A 115 -9.22 -7.91 -13.25
CA ASN A 115 -9.88 -8.70 -14.27
C ASN A 115 -8.96 -9.03 -15.46
N ALA A 116 -8.13 -8.09 -15.90
CA ALA A 116 -7.16 -8.32 -16.98
C ALA A 116 -5.88 -9.04 -16.52
N SER A 117 -5.63 -9.12 -15.21
CA SER A 117 -4.46 -9.80 -14.65
C SER A 117 -4.45 -11.29 -15.01
N LYS A 118 -3.27 -11.77 -15.40
CA LYS A 118 -2.99 -13.20 -15.66
C LYS A 118 -2.35 -13.91 -14.47
N LEU A 119 -2.29 -13.27 -13.30
CA LEU A 119 -1.71 -13.86 -12.10
C LEU A 119 -2.43 -15.18 -11.77
N THR A 120 -1.65 -16.25 -11.69
CA THR A 120 -2.16 -17.59 -11.38
C THR A 120 -1.22 -18.30 -10.39
N PRO A 121 -1.73 -18.78 -9.23
CA PRO A 121 -3.10 -18.58 -8.76
C PRO A 121 -3.38 -17.12 -8.42
N ARG A 122 -4.65 -16.72 -8.37
CA ARG A 122 -5.02 -15.35 -7.96
C ARG A 122 -4.75 -15.14 -6.46
N PRO A 123 -4.33 -13.94 -6.03
CA PRO A 123 -4.27 -13.61 -4.61
C PRO A 123 -5.64 -13.79 -3.92
N PRO A 124 -5.70 -14.30 -2.68
CA PRO A 124 -6.96 -14.51 -1.99
C PRO A 124 -7.61 -13.17 -1.61
N LEU A 125 -8.95 -13.09 -1.64
CA LEU A 125 -9.68 -11.83 -1.38
C LEU A 125 -9.36 -11.16 -0.03
N PRO A 126 -9.15 -11.91 1.08
CA PRO A 126 -8.67 -11.33 2.32
C PRO A 126 -7.32 -10.59 2.22
N VAL A 127 -6.49 -10.87 1.21
CA VAL A 127 -5.30 -10.07 0.87
C VAL A 127 -5.65 -8.94 -0.08
N VAL A 128 -6.51 -9.19 -1.07
CA VAL A 128 -6.88 -8.20 -2.10
C VAL A 128 -7.57 -6.98 -1.49
N PHE A 129 -8.57 -7.16 -0.64
CA PHE A 129 -9.31 -6.04 -0.05
C PHE A 129 -8.38 -5.05 0.69
N PRO A 130 -7.58 -5.46 1.70
CA PRO A 130 -6.76 -4.53 2.46
C PRO A 130 -5.44 -4.11 1.81
N TYR A 131 -5.05 -4.67 0.66
CA TYR A 131 -3.72 -4.39 0.08
C TYR A 131 -3.69 -4.13 -1.44
N LEU A 132 -4.78 -4.38 -2.17
CA LEU A 132 -4.94 -3.93 -3.57
C LEU A 132 -5.77 -2.65 -3.66
N LEU A 133 -6.91 -2.61 -2.96
CA LEU A 133 -7.86 -1.50 -3.03
C LEU A 133 -7.39 -0.19 -2.38
N PRO A 134 -6.61 -0.17 -1.29
CA PRO A 134 -6.28 1.10 -0.63
C PRO A 134 -5.61 2.12 -1.56
N TYR A 135 -6.18 3.31 -1.60
CA TYR A 135 -5.62 4.46 -2.32
C TYR A 135 -4.62 5.28 -1.49
N ALA A 136 -4.47 4.95 -0.20
CA ALA A 136 -3.53 5.59 0.71
C ALA A 136 -2.96 4.59 1.73
N SER A 137 -1.75 4.87 2.21
CA SER A 137 -1.05 4.18 3.29
C SER A 137 -1.20 4.93 4.61
N TYR A 138 -0.78 6.19 4.71
CA TYR A 138 -0.95 6.98 5.95
C TYR A 138 -0.96 8.50 5.72
N HIS A 139 0.18 9.21 5.80
CA HIS A 139 0.24 10.67 5.89
C HIS A 139 0.22 11.46 4.57
N GLU A 140 -0.03 10.82 3.44
CA GLU A 140 0.03 11.50 2.15
C GLU A 140 -1.26 12.25 1.78
N ALA A 141 -1.11 13.30 0.97
CA ALA A 141 -2.23 13.96 0.33
C ALA A 141 -3.01 12.98 -0.55
N ARG A 142 -4.34 13.08 -0.53
CA ARG A 142 -5.21 12.27 -1.39
C ARG A 142 -5.05 12.75 -2.82
N THR A 143 -4.53 11.86 -3.67
CA THR A 143 -4.30 12.12 -5.09
C THR A 143 -4.85 10.97 -5.90
N ASN A 144 -5.47 11.27 -7.02
CA ASN A 144 -6.11 10.27 -7.88
C ASN A 144 -5.06 9.58 -8.77
N TRP A 145 -4.12 8.86 -8.15
CA TRP A 145 -2.95 8.28 -8.80
C TRP A 145 -3.23 6.99 -9.56
N ARG A 146 -4.27 6.24 -9.20
CA ARG A 146 -4.51 4.89 -9.76
C ARG A 146 -4.77 4.92 -11.27
N PRO A 147 -5.63 5.79 -11.82
CA PRO A 147 -5.86 5.85 -13.26
C PRO A 147 -4.59 6.08 -14.10
N PRO A 148 -3.76 7.11 -13.86
CA PRO A 148 -2.55 7.31 -14.65
C PRO A 148 -1.52 6.19 -14.43
N PHE A 149 -1.47 5.57 -13.26
CA PHE A 149 -0.55 4.46 -12.99
C PHE A 149 -0.96 3.20 -13.75
N PHE A 150 -2.25 2.84 -13.73
CA PHE A 150 -2.77 1.74 -14.55
C PHE A 150 -2.47 1.99 -16.03
N ALA A 151 -2.81 3.18 -16.53
CA ALA A 151 -2.65 3.54 -17.93
C ALA A 151 -1.18 3.40 -18.39
N LYS A 152 -0.23 3.80 -17.54
CA LYS A 152 1.22 3.75 -17.84
C LYS A 152 1.86 2.39 -17.66
N TYR A 153 1.48 1.67 -16.61
CA TYR A 153 2.24 0.50 -16.15
C TYR A 153 1.59 -0.84 -16.50
N PHE A 154 0.29 -0.90 -16.77
CA PHE A 154 -0.42 -2.18 -16.92
C PHE A 154 0.11 -3.01 -18.09
N ALA A 155 0.59 -2.39 -19.18
CA ALA A 155 1.21 -3.09 -20.30
C ALA A 155 2.38 -4.00 -19.88
N LEU A 156 3.15 -3.60 -18.87
CA LEU A 156 4.26 -4.41 -18.34
C LEU A 156 3.79 -5.63 -17.54
N ALA A 157 2.61 -5.53 -16.92
CA ALA A 157 2.02 -6.58 -16.10
C ALA A 157 1.13 -7.54 -16.89
N ALA A 158 0.56 -7.10 -18.02
CA ALA A 158 -0.50 -7.79 -18.76
C ALA A 158 -0.13 -9.20 -19.26
N SER A 159 1.16 -9.49 -19.45
CA SER A 159 1.65 -10.81 -19.87
C SER A 159 2.18 -11.67 -18.71
N GLN A 160 2.33 -11.10 -17.51
CA GLN A 160 2.96 -11.77 -16.38
C GLN A 160 1.96 -12.67 -15.64
N THR A 161 2.40 -13.88 -15.30
CA THR A 161 1.59 -14.87 -14.55
C THR A 161 1.94 -14.94 -13.08
N SER A 162 3.03 -14.28 -12.66
CA SER A 162 3.46 -14.20 -11.27
C SER A 162 3.71 -12.75 -10.84
N SER A 163 3.48 -12.49 -9.55
CA SER A 163 3.65 -11.16 -8.94
C SER A 163 5.10 -10.75 -8.99
N ARG A 164 6.02 -11.72 -8.84
CA ARG A 164 7.45 -11.51 -9.05
C ARG A 164 7.78 -11.07 -10.47
N GLY A 165 7.18 -11.72 -11.49
CA GLY A 165 7.34 -11.31 -12.88
C GLY A 165 6.84 -9.88 -13.15
N VAL A 166 5.73 -9.47 -12.51
CA VAL A 166 5.24 -8.09 -12.56
C VAL A 166 6.25 -7.12 -11.92
N VAL A 167 6.75 -7.45 -10.72
CA VAL A 167 7.76 -6.65 -10.02
C VAL A 167 8.99 -6.47 -10.90
N ASP A 168 9.56 -7.56 -11.42
CA ASP A 168 10.74 -7.52 -12.29
C ASP A 168 10.48 -6.72 -13.57
N ALA A 169 9.30 -6.81 -14.18
CA ALA A 169 8.95 -6.01 -15.36
C ALA A 169 8.87 -4.50 -15.06
N LEU A 170 8.41 -4.11 -13.87
CA LEU A 170 8.33 -2.70 -13.45
C LEU A 170 9.71 -2.10 -13.11
N ILE A 171 10.57 -2.86 -12.44
CA ILE A 171 11.83 -2.35 -11.88
C ILE A 171 13.10 -2.83 -12.61
N SER A 172 12.95 -3.66 -13.66
CA SER A 172 14.07 -4.18 -14.45
C SER A 172 15.05 -3.08 -14.86
N ASP A 173 16.34 -3.42 -14.83
CA ASP A 173 17.48 -2.54 -15.12
C ASP A 173 17.62 -1.34 -14.16
N GLY A 174 16.90 -1.33 -13.04
CA GLY A 174 17.00 -0.30 -11.99
C GLY A 174 16.40 1.05 -12.35
N VAL A 175 16.00 1.24 -13.60
CA VAL A 175 15.70 2.56 -14.18
C VAL A 175 14.32 2.63 -14.83
N ARG A 176 13.65 1.50 -15.12
CA ARG A 176 12.40 1.52 -15.90
C ARG A 176 11.37 2.42 -15.25
N LEU A 177 10.95 2.14 -14.02
CA LEU A 177 10.00 2.97 -13.26
C LEU A 177 10.47 4.42 -13.09
N MET A 178 11.80 4.67 -13.13
CA MET A 178 12.38 6.00 -12.97
C MET A 178 12.14 6.87 -14.20
N ASN A 179 12.14 6.30 -15.41
CA ASN A 179 11.83 7.05 -16.62
C ASN A 179 10.31 7.22 -16.81
N TRP A 180 9.72 8.14 -16.06
CA TRP A 180 8.27 8.41 -16.04
C TRP A 180 7.68 8.67 -17.43
N THR A 181 8.43 9.35 -18.29
CA THR A 181 8.04 9.72 -19.66
C THR A 181 8.15 8.59 -20.68
N SER A 182 8.89 7.51 -20.36
CA SER A 182 8.99 6.34 -21.22
C SER A 182 7.68 5.54 -21.25
N PHE A 183 6.90 5.58 -20.16
CA PHE A 183 5.61 4.92 -20.08
C PHE A 183 4.51 5.76 -20.72
N ARG A 184 4.11 5.36 -21.92
CA ARG A 184 2.97 5.92 -22.63
C ARG A 184 1.82 4.91 -22.57
N TRP A 185 0.62 5.42 -22.32
CA TRP A 185 -0.57 4.60 -22.40
C TRP A 185 -1.07 4.49 -23.85
N PRO A 186 -1.82 3.43 -24.20
CA PRO A 186 -2.47 3.30 -25.50
C PRO A 186 -3.26 4.55 -25.88
N GLY A 187 -3.04 5.07 -27.08
CA GLY A 187 -3.74 6.28 -27.57
C GLY A 187 -3.15 7.62 -27.12
N TYR A 188 -2.06 7.64 -26.36
CA TYR A 188 -1.33 8.88 -26.05
C TYR A 188 -0.82 9.55 -27.34
N SER A 189 -1.40 10.70 -27.68
CA SER A 189 -1.11 11.48 -28.90
C SER A 189 -0.11 12.64 -28.68
N GLY A 190 0.41 12.78 -27.46
CA GLY A 190 1.33 13.85 -27.11
C GLY A 190 2.68 13.72 -27.82
N LYS A 191 3.31 14.87 -28.10
CA LYS A 191 4.68 14.92 -28.62
C LYS A 191 5.64 14.26 -27.61
N SER A 192 6.75 13.70 -28.10
CA SER A 192 7.80 13.17 -27.24
C SER A 192 8.24 14.24 -26.24
N ALA A 193 7.98 14.00 -24.96
CA ALA A 193 8.45 14.84 -23.88
C ALA A 193 9.96 14.62 -23.69
N ASN A 194 10.64 15.63 -23.14
CA ASN A 194 11.97 15.43 -22.56
C ASN A 194 11.90 14.30 -21.54
N VAL A 195 12.98 13.53 -21.43
CA VAL A 195 13.05 12.44 -20.44
C VAL A 195 12.91 13.03 -19.04
N TYR A 196 11.89 12.58 -18.30
CA TYR A 196 11.70 12.89 -16.88
C TYR A 196 12.07 11.65 -16.07
N GLU A 197 13.26 11.70 -15.45
CA GLU A 197 13.73 10.66 -14.53
C GLU A 197 13.32 11.01 -13.09
N LEU A 198 12.76 10.04 -12.39
CA LEU A 198 12.54 10.09 -10.95
C LEU A 198 13.88 9.77 -10.26
N GLY A 199 14.50 10.77 -9.64
CA GLY A 199 15.74 10.67 -8.89
C GLY A 199 16.43 12.02 -8.71
N PRO A 200 17.39 12.14 -7.76
CA PRO A 200 17.98 11.08 -6.94
C PRO A 200 17.22 10.82 -5.62
N PHE A 201 17.65 9.79 -4.88
CA PHE A 201 17.24 9.60 -3.49
C PHE A 201 17.57 10.85 -2.66
N ALA A 202 16.58 11.35 -1.92
CA ALA A 202 16.70 12.54 -1.08
C ALA A 202 16.20 12.23 0.34
N SER A 203 17.12 11.88 1.23
CA SER A 203 16.85 11.77 2.67
C SER A 203 16.34 13.11 3.24
N GLY A 204 15.45 13.07 4.22
CA GLY A 204 14.92 14.29 4.85
C GLY A 204 13.82 15.02 4.06
N SER A 205 13.37 14.47 2.93
CA SER A 205 12.22 15.01 2.16
C SER A 205 10.85 14.59 2.73
N THR A 206 10.81 13.85 3.83
CA THR A 206 9.60 13.53 4.60
C THR A 206 9.42 14.55 5.73
N PRO A 207 8.19 15.04 6.00
CA PRO A 207 6.91 14.68 5.38
C PRO A 207 6.50 15.37 4.06
N PRO A 208 7.16 16.40 3.49
CA PRO A 208 6.55 17.15 2.37
C PRO A 208 6.46 16.39 1.04
N VAL A 209 7.35 15.43 0.76
CA VAL A 209 7.38 14.69 -0.51
C VAL A 209 7.16 13.21 -0.26
N VAL A 210 5.91 12.79 -0.25
CA VAL A 210 5.52 11.43 0.16
C VAL A 210 4.30 10.89 -0.58
N ALA A 211 3.39 11.72 -1.09
CA ALA A 211 2.34 11.22 -1.98
C ALA A 211 2.96 10.80 -3.33
N PRO A 212 2.36 9.83 -4.04
CA PRO A 212 2.83 9.46 -5.37
C PRO A 212 2.91 10.67 -6.34
N ALA A 213 1.93 11.58 -6.27
CA ALA A 213 1.94 12.78 -7.10
C ALA A 213 3.01 13.81 -6.65
N ASP A 214 3.27 13.94 -5.35
CA ASP A 214 4.35 14.82 -4.86
C ASP A 214 5.69 14.31 -5.39
N PHE A 215 5.93 13.01 -5.30
CA PHE A 215 7.17 12.42 -5.80
C PHE A 215 7.35 12.64 -7.31
N LEU A 216 6.27 12.53 -8.09
CA LEU A 216 6.28 12.87 -9.52
C LEU A 216 6.46 14.36 -9.81
N LEU A 217 6.05 15.25 -8.91
CA LEU A 217 6.17 16.68 -9.09
C LEU A 217 7.59 17.17 -8.75
N TYR A 218 8.13 16.70 -7.63
CA TYR A 218 9.45 17.09 -7.15
C TYR A 218 10.58 16.34 -7.87
N GLY A 219 10.33 15.13 -8.36
CA GLY A 219 11.31 14.32 -9.07
C GLY A 219 12.36 13.67 -8.17
N TYR A 220 12.28 13.85 -6.86
CA TYR A 220 13.16 13.22 -5.88
C TYR A 220 12.37 12.86 -4.62
N GLY A 221 12.87 11.92 -3.82
CA GLY A 221 12.15 11.49 -2.62
C GLY A 221 12.96 10.58 -1.71
N SER A 222 12.50 10.45 -0.46
CA SER A 222 13.07 9.56 0.55
C SER A 222 12.61 8.11 0.35
N CYS A 223 13.07 7.20 1.22
CA CYS A 223 12.61 5.81 1.26
C CYS A 223 11.08 5.69 1.35
N THR A 224 10.41 6.59 2.09
CA THR A 224 8.95 6.70 2.16
C THR A 224 8.31 6.99 0.80
N ALA A 225 8.80 8.00 0.09
CA ALA A 225 8.24 8.40 -1.20
C ALA A 225 8.35 7.27 -2.23
N TRP A 226 9.53 6.65 -2.28
CA TRP A 226 9.77 5.51 -3.15
C TRP A 226 8.90 4.30 -2.79
N ALA A 227 8.77 3.96 -1.49
CA ALA A 227 7.96 2.83 -1.06
C ALA A 227 6.48 3.03 -1.39
N LYS A 228 5.94 4.23 -1.14
CA LYS A 228 4.57 4.58 -1.50
C LYS A 228 4.34 4.56 -2.99
N PHE A 229 5.26 5.12 -3.77
CA PHE A 229 5.14 5.16 -5.22
C PHE A 229 5.15 3.76 -5.82
N LEU A 230 6.09 2.91 -5.40
CA LEU A 230 6.20 1.53 -5.87
C LEU A 230 5.02 0.67 -5.44
N ALA A 231 4.59 0.78 -4.17
CA ALA A 231 3.38 0.08 -3.71
C ALA A 231 2.14 0.53 -4.50
N SER A 232 2.02 1.82 -4.82
CA SER A 232 0.93 2.35 -5.65
C SER A 232 1.01 1.82 -7.09
N ALA A 233 2.20 1.77 -7.68
CA ALA A 233 2.41 1.21 -9.02
C ALA A 233 2.02 -0.28 -9.09
N LEU A 234 2.44 -1.08 -8.11
CA LEU A 234 2.06 -2.50 -8.00
C LEU A 234 0.55 -2.67 -7.83
N ARG A 235 -0.07 -1.89 -6.93
CA ARG A 235 -1.53 -1.90 -6.73
C ARG A 235 -2.29 -1.50 -7.99
N ALA A 236 -1.79 -0.52 -8.75
CA ALA A 236 -2.41 -0.09 -9.99
C ALA A 236 -2.46 -1.19 -11.04
N VAL A 237 -1.52 -2.15 -10.99
CA VAL A 237 -1.43 -3.25 -11.97
C VAL A 237 -1.89 -4.61 -11.43
N GLY A 238 -2.58 -4.64 -10.30
CA GLY A 238 -3.22 -5.86 -9.80
C GLY A 238 -2.41 -6.67 -8.79
N VAL A 239 -1.25 -6.18 -8.34
CA VAL A 239 -0.43 -6.84 -7.31
C VAL A 239 -0.72 -6.22 -5.94
N PRO A 240 -1.26 -6.98 -4.96
CA PRO A 240 -1.41 -6.49 -3.59
C PRO A 240 -0.05 -6.13 -3.00
N ALA A 241 0.06 -4.91 -2.48
CA ALA A 241 1.33 -4.39 -1.97
C ALA A 241 1.11 -3.42 -0.80
N ARG A 242 2.14 -3.20 0.01
CA ARG A 242 2.11 -2.27 1.14
C ARG A 242 3.49 -1.69 1.42
N GLU A 243 3.50 -0.52 2.03
CA GLU A 243 4.69 0.03 2.65
C GLU A 243 4.91 -0.66 4.00
N VAL A 244 6.18 -0.89 4.34
CA VAL A 244 6.62 -1.42 5.64
C VAL A 244 7.80 -0.59 6.10
N GLY A 245 7.93 -0.36 7.40
CA GLY A 245 8.99 0.49 7.88
C GLY A 245 9.45 0.18 9.29
N SER A 246 10.71 0.57 9.55
CA SER A 246 11.23 0.75 10.89
C SER A 246 11.36 2.25 11.18
N PRO A 247 10.89 2.71 12.34
CA PRO A 247 11.01 4.10 12.77
C PRO A 247 12.47 4.49 13.11
N CYS A 248 13.29 3.50 13.47
CA CYS A 248 14.72 3.66 13.64
C CYS A 248 15.49 2.55 12.91
N TRP A 249 16.32 2.94 11.95
CA TRP A 249 17.15 2.05 11.17
C TRP A 249 18.49 1.84 11.87
N ASN A 250 18.97 0.59 11.90
CA ASN A 250 20.17 0.22 12.64
C ASN A 250 21.44 0.57 11.83
N THR A 251 21.74 1.87 11.72
CA THR A 251 22.87 2.40 10.94
C THR A 251 23.50 3.64 11.59
N GLY A 252 24.76 3.92 11.23
CA GLY A 252 25.46 5.14 11.66
C GLY A 252 25.56 5.28 13.19
N ILE A 253 25.27 6.47 13.71
CA ILE A 253 25.28 6.75 15.15
C ILE A 253 24.14 6.04 15.92
N PHE A 254 23.18 5.47 15.20
CA PHE A 254 22.06 4.69 15.72
C PHE A 254 22.27 3.18 15.54
N ALA A 255 23.48 2.75 15.18
CA ALA A 255 23.80 1.32 15.05
C ALA A 255 24.00 0.65 16.42
N GLY A 256 23.72 -0.65 16.50
CA GLY A 256 23.85 -1.46 17.71
C GLY A 256 22.53 -1.61 18.46
N LEU A 257 22.61 -1.99 19.74
CA LEU A 257 21.45 -2.20 20.60
C LEU A 257 21.27 -1.04 21.57
N ALA A 258 20.03 -0.73 21.96
CA ALA A 258 19.71 0.32 22.92
C ALA A 258 20.42 0.14 24.28
N THR A 259 20.70 -1.11 24.67
CA THR A 259 21.48 -1.43 25.87
C THR A 259 22.94 -0.99 25.79
N SER A 260 23.49 -0.86 24.58
CA SER A 260 24.89 -0.55 24.30
C SER A 260 25.10 0.83 23.67
N ASN A 261 24.04 1.41 23.10
CA ASN A 261 24.07 2.68 22.42
C ASN A 261 22.81 3.51 22.77
N PRO A 262 22.92 4.54 23.63
CA PRO A 262 21.78 5.34 24.05
C PRO A 262 21.14 6.15 22.90
N ASN A 263 21.85 6.39 21.80
CA ASN A 263 21.31 7.12 20.65
C ASN A 263 20.17 6.35 19.95
N VAL A 264 20.16 5.02 20.04
CA VAL A 264 19.09 4.17 19.48
C VAL A 264 17.73 4.55 20.09
N SER A 265 17.68 4.78 21.40
CA SER A 265 16.45 5.23 22.07
C SER A 265 16.03 6.64 21.67
N GLN A 266 16.98 7.53 21.35
CA GLN A 266 16.69 8.90 20.92
C GLN A 266 16.10 8.95 19.50
N CYS A 267 16.61 8.11 18.61
CA CYS A 267 16.11 7.92 17.24
C CYS A 267 14.60 7.60 17.22
N TRP A 268 14.18 6.69 18.10
CA TRP A 268 12.78 6.28 18.24
C TRP A 268 11.86 7.41 18.70
N GLN A 269 12.35 8.29 19.57
CA GLN A 269 11.57 9.42 20.09
C GLN A 269 11.45 10.58 19.10
N GLY A 270 11.90 10.42 17.85
CA GLY A 270 11.79 11.45 16.82
C GLY A 270 12.68 12.67 17.07
N GLY A 271 13.70 12.56 17.94
CA GLY A 271 14.61 13.66 18.25
C GLY A 271 13.95 14.80 19.05
N THR A 272 13.36 14.50 20.20
CA THR A 272 12.57 15.42 21.06
C THR A 272 13.33 16.58 21.73
N SER A 273 14.59 16.86 21.39
CA SER A 273 15.35 17.96 22.02
C SER A 273 15.28 19.26 21.21
N THR A 274 15.36 20.40 21.88
CA THR A 274 15.38 21.76 21.29
C THR A 274 16.59 22.03 20.36
N GLN A 275 17.42 21.02 20.12
CA GLN A 275 18.51 21.03 19.15
C GLN A 275 18.20 20.21 17.88
N VAL A 276 17.01 19.59 17.75
CA VAL A 276 16.76 18.59 16.69
C VAL A 276 15.42 18.75 15.97
N GLY A 277 15.50 19.37 14.81
CA GLY A 277 14.80 19.00 13.56
C GLY A 277 15.77 19.06 12.38
N GLY A 278 17.07 19.10 12.69
CA GLY A 278 18.10 19.59 11.78
C GLY A 278 18.98 18.51 11.17
N GLN A 279 19.09 17.30 11.73
CA GLN A 279 19.98 16.30 11.15
C GLN A 279 19.50 14.86 10.92
N TYR A 280 18.82 14.09 11.79
CA TYR A 280 18.42 12.72 11.38
C TYR A 280 17.15 12.15 12.06
N LEU A 281 16.03 12.11 11.34
CA LEU A 281 15.09 10.98 11.46
C LEU A 281 15.71 9.82 10.67
N ASN A 282 16.16 8.77 11.36
CA ASN A 282 16.80 7.63 10.72
C ASN A 282 15.80 6.48 10.49
N ASN A 283 14.58 6.78 10.06
CA ASN A 283 13.64 5.73 9.70
C ASN A 283 14.03 5.11 8.35
N HIS A 284 13.53 3.92 8.07
CA HIS A 284 13.69 3.30 6.77
C HIS A 284 12.42 2.53 6.41
N ASN A 285 11.92 2.78 5.19
CA ASN A 285 10.71 2.18 4.66
C ASN A 285 11.05 1.44 3.36
N TRP A 286 10.37 0.32 3.15
CA TRP A 286 10.47 -0.54 1.97
C TRP A 286 9.07 -1.02 1.57
N VAL A 287 8.99 -1.86 0.54
CA VAL A 287 7.71 -2.41 0.06
C VAL A 287 7.63 -3.89 0.41
N GLU A 288 6.44 -4.33 0.78
CA GLU A 288 6.08 -5.75 0.68
C GLU A 288 5.02 -5.93 -0.41
N TYR A 289 5.15 -7.00 -1.19
CA TYR A 289 4.14 -7.44 -2.14
C TYR A 289 3.71 -8.87 -1.83
N TRP A 290 2.48 -9.22 -2.19
CA TRP A 290 2.02 -10.59 -2.09
C TRP A 290 2.53 -11.40 -3.28
N ASP A 291 3.37 -12.41 -3.02
CA ASP A 291 3.72 -13.40 -4.03
C ASP A 291 2.56 -14.38 -4.17
N ASN A 292 1.92 -14.35 -5.34
CA ASN A 292 0.76 -15.17 -5.61
C ASN A 292 1.11 -16.65 -5.82
N GLU A 293 2.33 -17.01 -6.20
CA GLU A 293 2.73 -18.41 -6.36
C GLU A 293 3.05 -19.03 -5.00
N LEU A 294 3.76 -18.29 -4.16
CA LEU A 294 4.18 -18.72 -2.81
C LEU A 294 3.11 -18.49 -1.75
N GLN A 295 2.08 -17.69 -2.04
CA GLN A 295 1.02 -17.31 -1.11
C GLN A 295 1.58 -16.69 0.18
N SER A 296 2.54 -15.78 0.01
CA SER A 296 3.25 -15.15 1.12
C SER A 296 3.64 -13.71 0.82
N TRP A 297 3.91 -12.93 1.87
CA TRP A 297 4.48 -11.59 1.76
C TRP A 297 5.99 -11.67 1.48
N HIS A 298 6.41 -11.00 0.42
CA HIS A 298 7.80 -10.82 0.03
C HIS A 298 8.18 -9.35 0.09
N PHE A 299 9.43 -9.07 0.43
CA PHE A 299 9.89 -7.70 0.57
C PHE A 299 10.71 -7.25 -0.64
N LEU A 300 10.69 -5.95 -0.88
CA LEU A 300 11.43 -5.28 -1.92
C LEU A 300 11.96 -3.97 -1.34
N ASP A 301 13.27 -3.83 -1.34
CA ASP A 301 13.91 -2.58 -0.97
C ASP A 301 13.76 -1.55 -2.12
N VAL A 302 13.80 -0.28 -1.76
CA VAL A 302 13.47 0.83 -2.65
C VAL A 302 14.72 1.48 -3.25
N ALA A 303 14.57 1.93 -4.50
CA ALA A 303 15.61 2.19 -5.50
C ALA A 303 16.44 0.95 -5.89
N THR A 304 15.83 -0.25 -5.90
CA THR A 304 16.47 -1.49 -6.36
C THR A 304 16.15 -1.82 -7.82
N SER A 305 16.99 -2.65 -8.44
CA SER A 305 16.87 -3.09 -9.84
C SER A 305 16.35 -4.52 -10.01
N SER A 306 15.96 -5.19 -8.93
CA SER A 306 15.57 -6.60 -8.97
C SER A 306 14.58 -6.96 -7.86
N SER A 307 13.68 -7.91 -8.12
CA SER A 307 12.83 -8.55 -7.11
C SER A 307 13.61 -9.43 -6.11
N ALA A 308 14.93 -9.56 -6.27
CA ALA A 308 15.73 -10.39 -5.41
C ALA A 308 15.79 -9.80 -3.99
N GLU A 309 15.43 -10.62 -3.00
CA GLU A 309 15.58 -10.37 -1.56
C GLU A 309 17.06 -10.38 -1.10
N LYS A 310 17.98 -9.90 -1.94
CA LYS A 310 19.44 -9.97 -1.75
C LYS A 310 20.04 -8.63 -1.28
N THR A 311 19.22 -7.71 -0.79
CA THR A 311 19.64 -6.35 -0.40
C THR A 311 20.15 -6.31 1.06
N TRP A 312 19.88 -5.23 1.80
CA TRP A 312 20.35 -4.95 3.17
C TRP A 312 19.87 -5.99 4.21
N PHE A 313 19.03 -6.91 3.75
CA PHE A 313 18.47 -8.02 4.50
C PHE A 313 19.27 -9.28 4.13
N CYS A 314 20.11 -9.77 5.03
CA CYS A 314 20.86 -11.02 4.81
C CYS A 314 19.95 -12.15 4.27
N GLY A 315 20.40 -12.82 3.21
CA GLY A 315 19.63 -13.77 2.37
C GLY A 315 19.15 -15.08 3.01
N SER A 316 18.95 -15.12 4.32
CA SER A 316 18.02 -16.03 5.03
C SER A 316 18.05 -15.66 6.52
N TYR A 317 17.25 -14.66 6.92
CA TYR A 317 17.09 -14.24 8.33
C TYR A 317 16.69 -15.40 9.28
N GLN A 318 16.25 -16.52 8.70
CA GLN A 318 15.80 -17.74 9.35
C GLN A 318 16.94 -18.61 9.93
N GLN A 319 18.21 -18.39 9.57
CA GLN A 319 19.31 -19.32 9.89
C GLN A 319 20.30 -18.84 10.98
N GLY A 320 20.10 -17.66 11.59
CA GLY A 320 20.96 -17.19 12.70
C GLY A 320 21.10 -15.68 12.80
N CYS A 321 21.31 -15.15 14.02
CA CYS A 321 21.59 -13.72 14.25
C CYS A 321 23.02 -13.28 13.84
N SER A 322 23.88 -14.20 13.39
CA SER A 322 25.26 -13.93 12.95
C SER A 322 25.34 -13.15 11.63
N CYS A 323 24.36 -13.31 10.73
CA CYS A 323 24.11 -12.41 9.59
C CYS A 323 22.80 -11.66 9.83
N SER A 324 22.70 -10.92 10.94
CA SER A 324 21.52 -10.09 11.16
C SER A 324 21.51 -8.92 10.19
N SER A 325 20.57 -8.99 9.25
CA SER A 325 20.02 -7.88 8.46
C SER A 325 19.94 -6.57 9.27
N ASN A 326 20.08 -5.40 8.63
CA ASN A 326 19.88 -4.12 9.35
C ASN A 326 18.46 -4.00 9.92
N ALA A 327 17.45 -4.52 9.22
CA ALA A 327 16.11 -4.69 9.79
C ALA A 327 16.15 -5.68 10.95
N GLY A 328 16.77 -6.85 10.74
CA GLY A 328 17.09 -7.88 11.74
C GLY A 328 17.56 -7.33 13.08
N LYS A 329 18.51 -6.39 13.03
CA LYS A 329 19.08 -5.71 14.19
C LYS A 329 18.17 -4.60 14.71
N ALA A 330 17.56 -3.81 13.83
CA ALA A 330 16.63 -2.75 14.21
C ALA A 330 15.51 -3.28 15.12
N MET A 331 15.05 -4.51 14.89
CA MET A 331 13.94 -5.04 15.67
C MET A 331 14.25 -5.67 17.01
N GLN A 332 15.52 -5.72 17.40
CA GLN A 332 15.87 -6.11 18.76
C GLN A 332 15.37 -5.06 19.76
N ASP A 333 15.28 -3.80 19.32
CA ASP A 333 14.82 -2.68 20.16
C ASP A 333 13.54 -2.00 19.64
N HIS A 334 13.16 -2.21 18.38
CA HIS A 334 12.06 -1.48 17.73
C HIS A 334 11.08 -2.37 16.97
N GLU A 335 9.85 -1.91 16.80
CA GLU A 335 8.87 -2.64 16.02
C GLU A 335 9.01 -2.33 14.53
N ILE A 336 8.72 -3.31 13.69
CA ILE A 336 8.53 -3.13 12.25
C ILE A 336 7.04 -3.21 11.96
N LEU A 337 6.51 -2.19 11.29
CA LEU A 337 5.07 -2.01 11.12
C LEU A 337 4.73 -1.72 9.66
N ALA A 338 3.56 -2.19 9.24
CA ALA A 338 3.04 -1.98 7.89
C ALA A 338 1.62 -1.42 7.96
N PRO A 339 1.31 -0.25 7.38
CA PRO A 339 -0.06 0.25 7.32
C PRO A 339 -1.01 -0.76 6.67
N THR A 340 -2.21 -0.90 7.22
CA THR A 340 -3.22 -1.79 6.68
C THR A 340 -4.61 -1.18 6.79
N TRP A 341 -5.45 -1.55 5.84
CA TRP A 341 -6.88 -1.28 5.87
C TRP A 341 -7.67 -2.47 6.42
N GLY A 342 -7.00 -3.53 6.87
CA GLY A 342 -7.63 -4.63 7.59
C GLY A 342 -8.14 -4.21 8.96
N ALA A 343 -9.18 -4.90 9.45
CA ALA A 343 -9.69 -4.71 10.80
C ALA A 343 -8.79 -5.36 11.86
N ALA A 344 -8.78 -4.81 13.07
CA ALA A 344 -8.15 -5.46 14.21
C ALA A 344 -8.83 -6.83 14.48
N GLY A 345 -8.04 -7.84 14.82
CA GLY A 345 -8.53 -9.21 15.04
C GLY A 345 -8.72 -10.06 13.78
N SER A 346 -8.42 -9.53 12.58
CA SER A 346 -8.39 -10.33 11.36
C SER A 346 -7.27 -11.39 11.37
N ASP A 347 -7.39 -12.42 10.53
CA ASP A 347 -6.47 -13.58 10.54
C ASP A 347 -5.01 -13.16 10.29
N PRO A 348 -4.11 -13.28 11.28
CA PRO A 348 -2.74 -12.83 11.14
C PRO A 348 -1.96 -13.56 10.03
N ARG A 349 -2.39 -14.75 9.60
CA ARG A 349 -1.76 -15.49 8.50
C ARG A 349 -1.93 -14.78 7.16
N VAL A 350 -3.07 -14.14 6.95
CA VAL A 350 -3.37 -13.34 5.75
C VAL A 350 -2.53 -12.06 5.74
N HIS A 351 -2.48 -11.38 6.89
CA HIS A 351 -1.80 -10.10 7.01
C HIS A 351 -0.28 -10.26 7.18
N GLY A 352 0.22 -11.45 7.50
CA GLY A 352 1.62 -11.67 7.88
C GLY A 352 1.95 -11.20 9.29
N GLY A 353 0.96 -11.02 10.16
CA GLY A 353 1.15 -10.54 11.52
C GLY A 353 -0.14 -10.02 12.12
N THR A 354 -0.12 -9.72 13.41
CA THR A 354 -1.29 -9.18 14.13
C THR A 354 -1.60 -7.77 13.63
N VAL A 355 -2.88 -7.52 13.32
CA VAL A 355 -3.38 -6.16 13.06
C VAL A 355 -3.60 -5.44 14.39
N LEU A 356 -2.96 -4.30 14.55
CA LEU A 356 -3.00 -3.44 15.72
C LEU A 356 -3.67 -2.11 15.37
N ASP A 357 -4.48 -1.60 16.29
CA ASP A 357 -4.92 -0.20 16.26
C ASP A 357 -3.88 0.65 16.99
N VAL A 358 -3.20 1.54 16.26
CA VAL A 358 -2.10 2.35 16.79
C VAL A 358 -2.55 3.18 17.99
N ALA A 359 -3.77 3.72 17.97
CA ALA A 359 -4.26 4.61 19.02
C ALA A 359 -4.42 3.92 20.38
N THR A 360 -4.70 2.61 20.38
CA THR A 360 -4.95 1.83 21.60
C THR A 360 -3.82 0.87 21.95
N SER A 361 -3.09 0.37 20.94
CA SER A 361 -2.16 -0.74 21.08
C SER A 361 -0.71 -0.30 21.21
N LEU A 362 -0.33 0.87 20.70
CA LEU A 362 1.06 1.33 20.70
C LEU A 362 1.32 2.45 21.71
N ARG A 363 2.32 2.22 22.56
CA ARG A 363 2.77 3.19 23.55
C ARG A 363 4.28 3.39 23.47
N LEU A 364 4.71 4.63 23.66
CA LEU A 364 6.11 4.95 23.92
C LEU A 364 6.56 4.34 25.25
N SER A 365 7.87 4.29 25.48
CA SER A 365 8.44 3.75 26.72
C SER A 365 8.02 4.53 27.98
N ASN A 366 7.56 5.77 27.83
CA ASN A 366 6.98 6.58 28.91
C ASN A 366 5.47 6.34 29.12
N GLY A 367 4.86 5.41 28.37
CA GLY A 367 3.44 5.06 28.43
C GLY A 367 2.50 5.90 27.56
N GLU A 368 3.00 6.94 26.88
CA GLU A 368 2.18 7.79 26.01
C GLU A 368 1.78 7.07 24.72
N ALA A 369 0.54 7.29 24.25
CA ALA A 369 0.08 6.77 22.95
C ALA A 369 0.86 7.41 21.79
N VAL A 370 1.15 6.63 20.75
CA VAL A 370 1.89 7.10 19.58
C VAL A 370 0.95 7.60 18.47
N SER A 371 1.37 8.65 17.75
CA SER A 371 0.64 9.15 16.58
C SER A 371 0.98 8.41 15.29
N PRO A 372 -0.02 8.10 14.46
CA PRO A 372 0.17 7.41 13.18
C PRO A 372 1.04 8.10 12.14
N LEU A 373 1.11 9.44 12.19
CA LEU A 373 1.51 10.20 11.01
C LEU A 373 3.02 10.46 10.96
N VAL A 374 3.71 10.47 12.10
CA VAL A 374 5.18 10.59 12.19
C VAL A 374 5.71 10.07 13.55
N TRP A 375 5.10 9.05 14.16
CA TRP A 375 5.42 8.67 15.56
C TRP A 375 5.40 9.87 16.54
N SER A 376 4.73 10.97 16.16
CA SER A 376 4.85 12.26 16.84
C SER A 376 3.57 12.54 17.62
N PRO A 377 3.57 12.35 18.95
CA PRO A 377 2.38 12.56 19.78
C PRO A 377 1.95 14.03 19.84
N GLN A 378 2.72 14.94 19.23
CA GLN A 378 2.53 16.39 19.29
C GLN A 378 1.64 16.95 18.17
N LEU A 379 1.41 16.18 17.08
CA LEU A 379 0.57 16.65 15.97
C LEU A 379 -0.90 16.78 16.42
N LYS A 380 -1.54 17.88 16.00
CA LYS A 380 -2.95 18.19 16.27
C LYS A 380 -3.69 18.49 14.98
N SER A 381 -5.00 18.21 14.95
CA SER A 381 -5.88 18.66 13.87
C SER A 381 -6.00 20.19 13.88
N PRO A 382 -6.56 20.82 12.82
CA PRO A 382 -6.88 22.26 12.84
C PRO A 382 -7.80 22.69 13.99
N LEU A 383 -8.54 21.75 14.59
CA LEU A 383 -9.38 21.97 15.78
C LEU A 383 -8.62 21.75 17.10
N GLY A 384 -7.30 21.53 17.05
CA GLY A 384 -6.46 21.31 18.23
C GLY A 384 -6.54 19.89 18.82
N LEU A 385 -7.24 18.95 18.17
CA LEU A 385 -7.38 17.58 18.64
C LEU A 385 -6.09 16.79 18.39
N PRO A 386 -5.48 16.14 19.41
CA PRO A 386 -4.28 15.33 19.22
C PRO A 386 -4.52 14.21 18.19
N LEU A 387 -3.66 14.12 17.18
CA LEU A 387 -3.77 13.10 16.13
C LEU A 387 -3.36 11.70 16.60
N LYS A 388 -2.77 11.59 17.80
CA LYS A 388 -2.46 10.30 18.44
C LYS A 388 -3.67 9.41 18.75
N ASN A 389 -4.87 9.99 18.68
CA ASN A 389 -6.12 9.26 18.88
C ASN A 389 -6.81 8.90 17.55
N VAL A 390 -6.18 9.16 16.40
CA VAL A 390 -6.75 8.87 15.08
C VAL A 390 -6.32 7.46 14.66
N GLY A 391 -7.29 6.58 14.42
CA GLY A 391 -7.10 5.15 14.22
C GLY A 391 -6.45 4.79 12.88
N LEU A 392 -5.11 4.87 12.80
CA LEU A 392 -4.36 4.08 11.84
C LEU A 392 -4.25 2.65 12.34
N ARG A 393 -4.46 1.70 11.43
CA ARG A 393 -4.22 0.28 11.69
C ARG A 393 -2.93 -0.14 11.03
N VAL A 394 -2.14 -0.93 11.74
CA VAL A 394 -0.86 -1.45 11.25
C VAL A 394 -0.79 -2.95 11.49
N VAL A 395 -0.08 -3.66 10.64
CA VAL A 395 0.34 -5.04 10.90
C VAL A 395 1.67 -5.01 11.62
N ASN A 396 1.78 -5.75 12.72
CA ASN A 396 3.06 -5.99 13.36
C ASN A 396 3.87 -7.02 12.57
N ARG A 397 4.96 -6.58 11.95
CA ARG A 397 5.88 -7.38 11.13
C ARG A 397 7.19 -7.70 11.84
N THR A 398 7.33 -7.29 13.10
CA THR A 398 8.54 -7.49 13.91
C THR A 398 8.98 -8.95 13.89
N ASP A 399 8.11 -9.89 14.24
CA ASP A 399 8.51 -11.31 14.32
C ASP A 399 8.89 -11.93 12.97
N PHE A 400 8.38 -11.38 11.86
CA PHE A 400 8.73 -11.85 10.52
C PHE A 400 10.20 -11.58 10.20
N TYR A 401 10.69 -10.39 10.54
CA TYR A 401 12.07 -10.02 10.26
C TYR A 401 13.04 -10.52 11.35
N ARG A 402 12.53 -10.99 12.51
CA ARG A 402 13.34 -11.23 13.71
C ARG A 402 14.38 -12.30 13.45
N CYS A 403 15.64 -11.94 13.68
CA CYS A 403 16.71 -12.92 13.64
C CYS A 403 16.43 -13.98 14.71
N ARG A 404 16.53 -15.25 14.32
CA ARG A 404 16.35 -16.37 15.24
C ARG A 404 17.72 -16.91 15.58
N GLN A 405 18.08 -16.99 16.87
CA GLN A 405 19.23 -17.80 17.26
C GLN A 405 18.92 -19.26 16.93
N ALA A 406 19.89 -20.02 16.41
CA ALA A 406 19.73 -21.45 16.26
C ALA A 406 19.39 -22.02 17.64
N GLN A 407 18.23 -22.66 17.78
CA GLN A 407 17.91 -23.39 19.01
C GLN A 407 19.00 -24.43 19.19
N LYS A 408 19.81 -24.30 20.25
CA LYS A 408 20.66 -25.40 20.69
C LYS A 408 19.72 -26.53 21.04
N ILE A 409 19.66 -27.55 20.19
CA ILE A 409 19.05 -28.83 20.53
C ILE A 409 19.89 -29.33 21.71
N LEU A 410 19.33 -29.23 22.91
CA LEU A 410 19.84 -29.96 24.05
C LEU A 410 19.52 -31.43 23.77
N VAL A 411 20.54 -32.17 23.33
CA VAL A 411 20.51 -33.64 23.17
C VAL A 411 20.56 -34.28 24.55
#